data_AF-A0A960VX57-F1
#
_entry.id   AF-A0A960VX57-F1
#
_cell.length_a   1.000
_cell.length_b   1.000
_cell.length_c   1.000
_cell.angle_alpha   90.00
_cell.angle_beta   90.00
_cell.angle_gamma   90.00
#
_symmetry.space_group_name_H-M   'P 1'
#
loop_
_entity.id
_entity.type
_entity.pdbx_description
1 polymer ?
#
loop_
_entity_poly.entity_id
_entity_poly.type
_entity_poly.pdbx_seq_one_letter_code
_entity_poly.pdbx_strand_id
1 'polypeptide(L)' 'MRPRNICICKAVSENDIIKAIEDGYDTYEKIVLRTGATTGCGTCFRSVHNIIKREKDGN' A
#
# COMPACT_ATOMS: atom_id res chain seq x y z
N MET A 1 13.45 -15.99 -0.93
CA MET A 1 12.23 -15.25 -1.31
C MET A 1 12.46 -13.78 -0.95
N ARG A 2 12.67 -12.87 -1.91
CA ARG A 2 12.76 -11.44 -1.59
C ARG A 2 11.33 -10.93 -1.36
N PRO A 3 10.97 -10.39 -0.17
CA PRO A 3 9.65 -9.78 0.00
C PRO A 3 9.49 -8.67 -1.04
N ARG A 4 8.34 -8.64 -1.72
CA ARG A 4 8.00 -7.54 -2.62
C ARG A 4 7.71 -6.31 -1.77
N ASN A 5 8.77 -5.62 -1.39
CA ASN A 5 8.68 -4.34 -0.72
C ASN A 5 8.17 -3.33 -1.74
N ILE A 6 6.92 -2.92 -1.56
CA ILE A 6 6.29 -1.89 -2.39
C ILE A 6 6.97 -0.55 -2.14
N CYS A 7 7.27 -0.25 -0.88
CA CYS A 7 7.98 0.96 -0.51
C CYS A 7 9.26 0.66 0.27
N ILE A 8 10.41 0.85 -0.37
CA ILE A 8 11.72 0.72 0.29
C ILE A 8 11.96 1.77 1.37
N CYS A 9 11.49 3.01 1.15
CA CYS A 9 11.72 4.15 2.05
C CYS A 9 11.08 3.96 3.43
N LYS A 10 10.00 3.19 3.51
CA LYS A 10 9.25 2.91 4.75
C LYS A 10 9.18 1.40 5.05
N ALA A 11 9.95 0.59 4.33
CA ALA A 11 9.93 -0.87 4.39
C ALA A 11 8.51 -1.48 4.32
N VAL A 12 7.63 -0.87 3.52
CA VAL A 12 6.23 -1.32 3.38
C VAL A 12 6.18 -2.46 2.38
N SER A 13 5.63 -3.58 2.80
CA SER A 13 5.44 -4.76 1.95
C SER A 13 4.02 -4.83 1.43
N GLU A 14 3.81 -5.62 0.37
CA GLU A 14 2.45 -5.93 -0.12
C GLU A 14 1.56 -6.49 1.00
N ASN A 15 2.12 -7.30 1.90
CA ASN A 15 1.40 -7.85 3.04
C ASN A 15 0.91 -6.79 4.05
N ASP A 16 1.62 -5.67 4.21
CA ASP A 16 1.17 -4.56 5.06
C ASP A 16 -0.05 -3.87 4.44
N ILE A 17 -0.07 -3.76 3.11
CA ILE A 17 -1.19 -3.20 2.37
C ILE A 17 -2.40 -4.13 2.47
N ILE A 18 -2.22 -5.43 2.27
CA ILE A 18 -3.29 -6.44 2.40
C ILE A 18 -3.87 -6.41 3.82
N LYS A 19 -3.01 -6.43 4.86
CA LYS A 19 -3.47 -6.32 6.25
C LYS A 19 -4.24 -5.03 6.50
N ALA A 20 -3.82 -3.91 5.92
CA ALA A 20 -4.56 -2.66 6.05
C ALA A 20 -5.96 -2.76 5.41
N ILE A 21 -6.08 -3.40 4.24
CA ILE A 21 -7.36 -3.63 3.58
C ILE A 21 -8.25 -4.57 4.42
N GLU A 22 -7.69 -5.66 4.98
CA GLU A 22 -8.40 -6.58 5.89
C GLU A 22 -8.91 -5.89 7.16
N ASP A 23 -8.16 -4.92 7.69
CA ASP A 23 -8.57 -4.10 8.84
C ASP A 23 -9.69 -3.09 8.49
N GLY A 24 -10.07 -3.00 7.20
CA GLY A 24 -11.10 -2.09 6.69
C GLY A 24 -10.56 -0.76 6.17
N TYR A 25 -9.24 -0.63 6.00
CA TYR A 25 -8.60 0.52 5.36
C TYR A 25 -8.50 0.30 3.83
N ASP A 26 -9.64 0.36 3.13
CA ASP A 26 -9.71 0.26 1.66
C ASP A 26 -9.34 1.58 0.91
N THR A 27 -9.12 2.68 1.63
CA THR A 27 -8.87 3.99 0.98
C THR A 27 -7.39 4.30 0.94
N TYR A 28 -6.91 4.84 -0.19
CA TYR A 28 -5.52 5.29 -0.39
C TYR A 28 -5.00 6.10 0.79
N GLU A 29 -5.74 7.11 1.23
CA GLU A 29 -5.35 7.95 2.37
C GLU A 29 -5.19 7.15 3.66
N LYS A 30 -6.10 6.21 3.93
CA LYS A 30 -6.05 5.36 5.13
C LYS A 30 -4.84 4.42 5.11
N ILE A 31 -4.56 3.79 3.96
CA ILE A 31 -3.38 2.93 3.80
C ILE A 31 -2.10 3.74 3.92
N VAL A 32 -2.03 4.94 3.33
CA VAL A 32 -0.89 5.84 3.47
C VAL A 32 -0.71 6.30 4.92
N LEU A 33 -1.79 6.61 5.63
CA LEU A 33 -1.73 7.00 7.04
C LEU A 33 -1.22 5.83 7.91
N ARG A 34 -1.70 4.61 7.63
CA ARG A 34 -1.37 3.41 8.39
C ARG A 34 0.05 2.90 8.14
N THR A 35 0.42 2.79 6.86
CA THR A 35 1.71 2.22 6.41
C THR A 35 2.80 3.28 6.27
N GLY A 36 2.42 4.56 6.21
CA GLY A 36 3.34 5.66 5.88
C GLY A 36 3.86 5.60 4.45
N ALA A 37 3.38 4.67 3.61
CA ALA A 37 3.84 4.54 2.23
C ALA A 37 3.67 5.86 1.49
N THR A 38 4.54 6.16 0.54
CA THR A 38 4.50 7.39 -0.28
C THR A 38 4.91 8.70 0.41
N THR A 39 5.02 8.75 1.74
CA THR A 39 5.36 10.00 2.48
C THR A 39 6.83 10.43 2.38
N GLY A 40 7.72 9.58 1.88
CA GLY A 40 9.15 9.88 1.73
C GLY A 40 9.53 10.23 0.30
N CYS A 41 9.74 9.19 -0.51
CA CYS A 41 10.28 9.30 -1.87
C CYS A 41 9.23 9.34 -2.98
N GLY A 42 7.96 9.00 -2.68
CA GLY A 42 6.86 8.99 -3.65
C GLY A 42 6.92 7.91 -4.74
N THR A 43 8.04 7.22 -4.95
CA THR A 43 8.22 6.23 -6.03
C THR A 43 7.29 5.03 -5.92
N CYS A 44 6.93 4.66 -4.69
CA CYS A 44 6.02 3.56 -4.39
C CYS A 44 4.53 3.94 -4.59
N PHE A 45 4.22 5.22 -4.87
CA PHE A 45 2.85 5.73 -5.08
C PHE A 45 2.06 4.89 -6.07
N ARG A 46 2.65 4.70 -7.26
CA ARG A 46 1.99 4.02 -8.39
C ARG A 46 1.62 2.59 -8.05
N SER A 47 2.51 1.87 -7.36
CA SER A 47 2.30 0.50 -6.94
C SER A 47 1.21 0.39 -5.86
N VAL A 48 1.27 1.23 -4.82
CA VAL A 48 0.24 1.28 -3.76
C VAL A 48 -1.13 1.63 -4.36
N HIS A 49 -1.18 2.68 -5.16
CA HIS A 49 -2.41 3.13 -5.81
C HIS A 49 -2.99 2.08 -6.76
N ASN A 50 -2.14 1.33 -7.49
CA ASN A 50 -2.59 0.25 -8.36
C ASN A 50 -3.16 -0.94 -7.59
N ILE A 51 -2.56 -1.32 -6.45
CA ILE A 51 -3.08 -2.39 -5.59
C ILE A 51 -4.46 -2.00 -5.06
N ILE A 52 -4.58 -0.82 -4.47
CA ILE A 52 -5.85 -0.32 -3.91
C ILE A 52 -6.92 -0.21 -4.98
N LYS A 53 -6.57 0.35 -6.14
CA LYS A 53 -7.51 0.46 -7.25
C LYS A 53 -7.98 -0.92 -7.71
N ARG A 54 -7.09 -1.91 -7.78
CA ARG A 54 -7.46 -3.27 -8.20
C ARG A 54 -8.44 -3.94 -7.23
N GLU A 55 -8.24 -3.75 -5.93
CA GLU A 55 -9.14 -4.29 -4.91
C GLU A 55 -10.50 -3.58 -4.89
N LYS A 56 -10.51 -2.26 -5.18
CA LYS A 56 -11.73 -1.43 -5.14
C LYS A 56 -12.55 -1.43 -6.44
N ASP A 57 -11.91 -1.60 -7.59
CA ASP A 57 -12.53 -1.65 -8.93
C ASP A 57 -13.06 -3.07 -9.27
N GLY A 58 -12.72 -4.06 -8.44
CA GLY A 58 -13.15 -5.45 -8.60
C GLY A 58 -14.50 -5.81 -7.97
N ASN A 59 -15.35 -4.82 -7.63
CA ASN A 59 -16.71 -5.04 -7.14
C ASN A 59 -17.77 -4.43 -8.07
#